data_AF-A0A942NU95-F1
#
_entry.id   AF-A0A942NU95-F1
#
_cell.length_a   1.000
_cell.length_b   1.000
_cell.length_c   1.000
_cell.angle_alpha   90.00
_cell.angle_beta   90.00
_cell.angle_gamma   90.00
#
_symmetry.space_group_name_H-M   'P 1'
#
loop_
_entity.id
_entity.type
_entity.pdbx_description
1 polymer ?
#
loop_
_entity_poly.entity_id
_entity_poly.type
_entity_poly.pdbx_seq_one_letter_code
_entity_poly.pdbx_strand_id
1 'polypeptide(L)'
;METIIETKEKTCRTLFNEFKDRFTTDEVDQHPQLAKLFTYLQHRCSQANGNYVHEPNENIRELLWKFLNYAPKKKPTQGVS
;
A
#
# COMPACT_ATOMS: atom_id res chain seq x y z
N MET A 1 6.88 -18.68 16.10
CA MET A 1 6.58 -17.30 16.51
C MET A 1 5.97 -16.60 15.31
N GLU A 2 4.65 -16.63 15.20
CA GLU A 2 3.94 -15.90 14.14
C GLU A 2 4.01 -14.42 14.49
N THR A 3 4.74 -13.65 13.69
CA THR A 3 4.83 -12.20 13.86
C THR A 3 3.44 -11.64 13.61
N ILE A 4 2.71 -11.33 14.68
CA ILE A 4 1.45 -10.60 14.61
C ILE A 4 1.80 -9.21 14.10
N ILE A 5 1.64 -8.98 12.80
CA ILE A 5 1.81 -7.66 12.20
C ILE A 5 0.58 -6.87 12.60
N GLU A 6 0.68 -6.10 13.69
CA GLU A 6 -0.26 -5.01 13.96
C GLU A 6 -0.16 -4.01 12.80
N THR A 7 -0.99 -4.21 11.78
CA THR A 7 -1.12 -3.26 10.67
C THR A 7 -1.80 -2.01 11.20
N LYS A 8 -0.99 -1.10 11.79
CA LYS A 8 -1.35 0.31 11.92
C LYS A 8 -1.74 0.82 10.55
N GLU A 9 -2.83 1.57 10.48
CA GLU A 9 -3.27 2.21 9.25
C GLU A 9 -2.17 3.15 8.76
N LYS A 10 -1.68 2.92 7.54
CA LYS A 10 -0.62 3.70 6.92
C LYS A 10 -1.25 4.62 5.88
N THR A 11 -0.78 5.85 5.83
CA THR A 11 -1.20 6.79 4.79
C THR A 11 -0.56 6.43 3.45
N CYS A 12 -1.14 6.89 2.35
CA CYS A 12 -0.53 6.72 1.02
C CYS A 12 0.89 7.27 0.96
N ARG A 13 1.17 8.37 1.66
CA ARG A 13 2.51 8.96 1.78
C ARG A 13 3.49 7.98 2.44
N THR A 14 3.09 7.36 3.55
CA THR A 14 3.92 6.36 4.24
C THR A 14 4.19 5.16 3.35
N LEU A 15 3.15 4.60 2.72
CA LEU A 15 3.29 3.45 1.82
C LEU A 15 4.18 3.77 0.61
N PHE A 16 4.06 4.98 0.05
CA PHE A 16 4.90 5.42 -1.06
C PHE A 16 6.36 5.59 -0.66
N ASN A 17 6.62 6.15 0.52
CA ASN A 17 7.98 6.27 1.05
C ASN A 17 8.61 4.89 1.32
N GLU A 18 7.87 3.97 1.95
CA GLU A 18 8.35 2.59 2.17
C GLU A 18 8.59 1.85 0.86
N PHE A 19 7.76 2.09 -0.16
CA PHE A 19 7.97 1.53 -1.49
C PHE A 19 9.27 2.02 -2.11
N LYS A 20 9.53 3.33 -2.05
CA LYS A 20 10.77 3.93 -2.59
C LYS A 20 12.02 3.56 -1.79
N ASP A 21 11.87 3.24 -0.51
CA ASP A 21 12.96 2.77 0.35
C ASP A 21 13.34 1.31 0.03
N ARG A 22 12.34 0.49 -0.30
CA ARG A 22 12.54 -0.95 -0.60
C ARG A 22 12.90 -1.27 -2.04
N PHE A 23 12.36 -0.54 -3.00
CA PHE A 23 12.48 -0.86 -4.42
C PHE A 23 13.15 0.28 -5.18
N THR A 24 14.10 -0.08 -6.03
CA THR A 24 14.77 0.85 -6.93
C THR A 24 13.97 1.08 -8.21
N THR A 25 14.23 2.19 -8.91
CA THR A 25 13.57 2.48 -10.19
C THR A 25 13.80 1.39 -11.24
N ASP A 26 14.97 0.73 -11.22
CA ASP A 26 15.30 -0.38 -12.13
C ASP A 26 14.41 -1.60 -11.87
N GLU A 27 14.26 -2.01 -10.61
CA GLU A 27 13.34 -3.09 -10.24
C GLU A 27 11.89 -2.77 -10.61
N VAL A 28 11.48 -1.51 -10.43
CA VAL A 28 10.14 -1.05 -10.80
C VAL A 28 9.91 -1.17 -12.31
N ASP A 29 10.92 -0.83 -13.12
CA ASP A 29 10.86 -0.92 -14.59
C ASP A 29 10.83 -2.38 -15.07
N GLN A 30 11.65 -3.25 -14.47
CA GLN A 30 11.73 -4.67 -14.81
C GLN A 30 10.48 -5.46 -14.37
N HIS A 31 9.71 -4.95 -13.40
CA HIS A 31 8.55 -5.65 -12.84
C HIS A 31 7.22 -4.89 -13.05
N PRO A 32 6.34 -5.35 -13.96
CA PRO A 32 5.08 -4.65 -14.25
C PRO A 32 4.14 -4.53 -13.04
N GLN A 33 4.23 -5.46 -12.08
CA GLN A 33 3.50 -5.41 -10.82
C GLN A 33 4.00 -4.28 -9.90
N LEU A 34 5.31 -4.05 -9.84
CA LEU A 34 5.92 -2.94 -9.10
C LEU A 34 5.62 -1.61 -9.78
N ALA A 35 5.75 -1.52 -11.12
CA ALA A 35 5.36 -0.33 -11.90
C ALA A 35 3.90 0.08 -11.64
N LYS A 36 2.99 -0.90 -11.60
CA LYS A 36 1.57 -0.66 -11.29
C LYS A 36 1.37 -0.14 -9.87
N LEU A 37 2.02 -0.75 -8.88
CA LEU A 37 1.93 -0.32 -7.48
C LEU A 37 2.54 1.08 -7.29
N PHE A 38 3.68 1.35 -7.92
CA PHE A 38 4.34 2.65 -7.91
C PHE A 38 3.45 3.74 -8.50
N THR A 39 2.90 3.53 -9.71
CA THR A 39 2.02 4.48 -10.39
C THR A 39 0.79 4.79 -9.54
N TYR A 40 0.21 3.76 -8.93
CA TYR A 40 -0.93 3.91 -8.04
C TYR A 40 -0.59 4.73 -6.79
N LEU A 41 0.48 4.38 -6.08
CA LEU A 41 0.90 5.08 -4.86
C LEU A 41 1.32 6.52 -5.17
N GLN A 42 1.99 6.77 -6.30
CA GLN A 42 2.35 8.10 -6.76
C GLN A 42 1.10 8.95 -7.03
N HIS A 43 0.12 8.41 -7.76
CA HIS A 43 -1.14 9.11 -8.05
C HIS A 43 -1.88 9.44 -6.75
N ARG A 44 -2.00 8.47 -5.82
CA ARG A 44 -2.65 8.68 -4.53
C ARG A 44 -1.88 9.63 -3.62
N CYS A 45 -0.55 9.64 -3.67
CA CYS A 45 0.29 10.58 -2.94
C CYS A 45 0.13 12.01 -3.47
N SER A 46 -0.13 12.18 -4.77
CA SER A 46 -0.45 13.48 -5.36
C SER A 46 -1.82 14.01 -4.91
N GLN A 47 -2.76 13.13 -4.53
CA GLN A 47 -4.05 13.52 -3.98
C GLN A 47 -3.90 13.82 -2.48
N ALA A 48 -4.39 14.97 -2.00
CA ALA A 48 -4.32 15.34 -0.57
C ALA A 48 -2.90 15.17 0.06
N ASN A 49 -1.85 15.35 -0.74
CA ASN A 49 -0.44 15.14 -0.36
C ASN A 49 -0.14 13.74 0.23
N GLY A 50 -1.00 12.75 -0.06
CA GLY A 50 -0.91 11.39 0.44
C GLY A 50 -1.16 11.24 1.94
N ASN A 51 -1.63 12.30 2.62
CA ASN A 51 -1.81 12.31 4.07
C ASN A 51 -3.19 11.77 4.50
N TYR A 52 -3.61 10.68 3.87
CA TYR A 52 -4.86 10.00 4.18
C TYR A 52 -4.65 8.49 4.04
N VAL A 53 -5.42 7.73 4.81
CA VAL A 53 -5.51 6.27 4.68
C VAL A 53 -6.44 6.00 3.51
N HIS A 54 -5.91 5.34 2.47
CA HIS A 54 -6.71 4.97 1.32
C HIS A 54 -7.11 3.50 1.42
N GLU A 55 -8.33 3.19 1.00
CA GLU A 55 -8.81 1.83 0.81
C GLU A 55 -8.47 1.37 -0.62
N PRO A 56 -7.40 0.57 -0.82
CA PRO A 56 -7.09 0.04 -2.13
C PRO A 56 -8.10 -1.01 -2.57
N ASN A 57 -8.24 -1.15 -3.89
CA ASN A 57 -8.94 -2.28 -4.48
C ASN A 57 -8.18 -3.60 -4.22
N GLU A 58 -8.83 -4.74 -4.41
CA GLU A 58 -8.25 -6.06 -4.10
C GLU A 58 -6.90 -6.27 -4.79
N ASN A 59 -6.77 -5.90 -6.06
CA ASN A 59 -5.52 -6.06 -6.80
C ASN A 59 -4.35 -5.26 -6.19
N ILE A 60 -4.55 -3.99 -5.83
CA ILE A 60 -3.51 -3.20 -5.17
C ILE A 60 -3.25 -3.71 -3.76
N ARG A 61 -4.29 -4.21 -3.08
CA ARG A 61 -4.19 -4.78 -1.74
C ARG A 61 -3.30 -6.03 -1.73
N GLU A 62 -3.43 -6.89 -2.73
CA GLU A 62 -2.53 -8.05 -2.94
C GLU A 62 -1.09 -7.59 -3.20
N LEU A 63 -0.89 -6.55 -4.01
CA LEU A 63 0.44 -6.00 -4.29
C LEU A 63 1.09 -5.39 -3.03
N LEU A 64 0.33 -4.64 -2.23
CA LEU A 64 0.77 -4.09 -0.96
C LEU A 64 1.14 -5.19 0.04
N TRP A 65 0.36 -6.27 0.09
CA TRP A 65 0.69 -7.44 0.90
C TRP A 65 1.97 -8.12 0.39
N LYS A 66 2.05 -8.39 -0.91
CA LYS A 66 3.16 -9.12 -1.53
C LYS A 66 4.50 -8.38 -1.40
N PHE A 67 4.51 -7.06 -1.57
CA PHE A 67 5.75 -6.27 -1.66
C PHE A 67 6.05 -5.45 -0.40
N LEU A 68 5.02 -4.93 0.28
CA LEU A 68 5.17 -4.11 1.48
C LEU A 68 4.77 -4.85 2.76
N ASN A 69 4.31 -6.10 2.66
CA ASN A 69 3.74 -6.85 3.78
C ASN A 69 2.64 -6.04 4.51
N TYR A 70 1.89 -5.24 3.74
CA TYR A 70 0.87 -4.34 4.25
C TYR A 70 -0.52 -4.80 3.79
N ALA A 71 -1.35 -5.18 4.75
CA ALA A 71 -2.79 -5.32 4.56
C ALA A 71 -3.48 -4.13 5.25
N PRO A 72 -4.10 -3.20 4.50
CA PRO A 72 -5.05 -2.28 5.14
C PRO A 72 -6.12 -3.15 5.79
N LYS A 73 -6.48 -2.86 7.05
CA LYS A 73 -7.41 -3.68 7.83
C LYS A 73 -8.64 -4.02 7.00
N LYS A 74 -9.19 -5.24 7.20
CA LYS A 74 -10.55 -5.57 6.77
C LYS A 74 -11.44 -4.38 7.16
N LYS A 75 -12.35 -4.01 6.25
CA LYS A 75 -13.40 -2.99 6.42
C LYS A 75 -13.73 -2.81 7.91
N PRO A 76 -13.99 -1.58 8.41
CA PRO A 76 -14.90 -1.52 9.53
C PRO A 76 -16.15 -2.28 9.09
N THR A 77 -16.40 -3.44 9.68
CA THR A 77 -17.76 -3.88 9.88
C THR A 77 -18.37 -2.78 10.74
N GLN A 78 -18.87 -1.75 10.07
CA GLN A 78 -19.88 -0.87 10.60
C GLN A 78 -21.03 -1.82 10.96
N GLY A 79 -21.19 -2.07 12.25
CA GLY A 79 -22.13 -3.05 12.75
C GLY A 79 -23.57 -2.68 12.40
N VAL A 80 -24.38 -3.70 12.14
CA VAL A 80 -25.84 -3.82 12.30
C VAL A 80 -26.10 -5.33 12.16
N SER A 81 -26.73 -6.07 13.08
CA SER A 81 -27.73 -5.80 14.11
C SER A 81 -27.56 -6.76 15.29
#